data_AF-A0A7S1AHF9-F1
#
_entry.id   AF-A0A7S1AHF9-F1
#
_cell.length_a   1.000
_cell.length_b   1.000
_cell.length_c   1.000
_cell.angle_alpha   90.00
_cell.angle_beta   90.00
_cell.angle_gamma   90.00
#
_symmetry.space_group_name_H-M   'P 1'
#
loop_
_entity.id
_entity.type
_entity.pdbx_description
1 polymer ?
#
loop_
_entity_poly.entity_id
_entity_poly.type
_entity_poly.pdbx_seq_one_letter_code
_entity_poly.pdbx_strand_id
1 'polypeptide(L)'
;METVSDEAAGQEARYSDDFKGVEKSSKGRTAKSPPMCTGKIKMINRDKGFGFIHCKEAVAKGADVYVHEKQLETFEVGDAVRFSLTTDKKGRPQAHHIVACTSWLNGACSTENEFQG
;
A
#
# COMPACT_ATOMS: atom_id res chain seq x y z
N MET A 1 -2.83 26.21 -51.26
CA MET A 1 -1.97 26.39 -50.07
C MET A 1 -2.91 26.46 -48.89
N GLU A 2 -3.29 25.29 -48.38
CA GLU A 2 -4.28 25.17 -47.31
C GLU A 2 -3.73 25.70 -45.99
N THR A 3 -4.54 26.53 -45.35
CA THR A 3 -4.43 26.96 -43.97
C THR A 3 -4.88 25.82 -43.05
N VAL A 4 -4.01 25.40 -42.13
CA VAL A 4 -4.34 24.62 -40.93
C VAL A 4 -3.94 25.52 -39.75
N SER A 5 -4.89 26.17 -39.08
CA SER A 5 -5.72 25.66 -37.98
C SER A 5 -4.89 25.26 -36.77
N ASP A 6 -5.00 26.11 -35.76
CA ASP A 6 -4.50 26.03 -34.39
C ASP A 6 -4.69 24.67 -33.72
N GLU A 7 -3.70 24.24 -32.93
CA GLU A 7 -3.97 23.50 -31.68
C GLU A 7 -2.88 23.81 -30.64
N ALA A 8 -3.27 24.61 -29.67
CA ALA A 8 -2.54 24.84 -28.43
C ALA A 8 -2.74 23.64 -27.49
N ALA A 9 -1.66 23.12 -26.92
CA ALA A 9 -1.72 22.41 -25.64
C ALA A 9 -0.35 22.47 -24.95
N GLY A 10 -0.21 23.45 -24.06
CA GLY A 10 0.84 23.45 -23.05
C GLY A 10 0.67 22.28 -22.09
N GLN A 11 1.78 21.72 -21.63
CA GLN A 11 1.82 20.91 -20.42
C GLN A 11 2.80 21.53 -19.45
N GLU A 12 2.25 22.44 -18.65
CA GLU A 12 2.76 22.76 -17.34
C GLU A 12 2.47 21.59 -16.40
N ALA A 13 3.50 20.85 -16.02
CA ALA A 13 3.49 20.17 -14.72
C ALA A 13 4.24 21.05 -13.74
N ARG A 14 3.66 22.22 -13.42
CA ARG A 14 3.99 22.91 -12.17
C ARG A 14 3.58 21.97 -11.05
N TYR A 15 4.57 21.38 -10.39
CA TYR A 15 4.40 20.69 -9.11
C TYR A 15 3.79 21.71 -8.15
N SER A 16 2.47 21.65 -8.01
CA SER A 16 1.72 22.49 -7.08
C SER A 16 1.89 21.90 -5.69
N ASP A 17 2.81 22.48 -4.93
CA ASP A 17 2.82 22.47 -3.46
C ASP A 17 1.59 23.22 -2.94
N ASP A 18 0.39 22.63 -3.04
CA ASP A 18 -0.79 23.14 -2.34
C ASP A 18 -1.88 22.05 -2.25
N PHE A 19 -1.65 21.06 -1.37
CA PHE A 19 -2.78 20.35 -0.75
C PHE A 19 -3.03 20.99 0.61
N LYS A 20 -3.76 22.10 0.56
CA LYS A 20 -4.59 22.59 1.67
C LYS A 20 -5.30 21.41 2.31
N GLY A 21 -5.13 21.32 3.63
CA GLY A 21 -5.60 20.21 4.43
C GLY A 21 -7.10 19.96 4.33
N VAL A 22 -7.46 18.70 4.51
CA VAL A 22 -8.59 18.33 5.35
C VAL A 22 -8.32 16.93 5.89
N GLU A 23 -8.11 16.88 7.21
CA GLU A 23 -8.56 15.86 8.16
C GLU A 23 -8.58 14.39 7.69
N LYS A 24 -7.81 13.50 8.35
CA LYS A 24 -8.34 12.52 9.34
C LYS A 24 -7.20 11.89 10.16
N SER A 25 -6.93 12.44 11.35
CA SER A 25 -6.67 11.59 12.53
C SER A 25 -7.58 12.03 13.67
N SER A 26 -8.86 12.11 13.34
CA SER A 26 -9.93 12.03 14.30
C SER A 26 -9.99 10.60 14.85
N LYS A 27 -9.53 10.41 16.09
CA LYS A 27 -10.04 9.44 17.08
C LYS A 27 -9.36 9.78 18.41
N GLY A 28 -9.98 10.61 19.25
CA GLY A 28 -11.23 10.26 19.90
C GLY A 28 -10.91 9.32 21.05
N ARG A 29 -11.02 9.83 22.27
CA ARG A 29 -10.82 9.07 23.51
C ARG A 29 -11.94 8.03 23.63
N THR A 30 -11.73 6.79 23.18
CA THR A 30 -12.52 5.60 23.57
C THR A 30 -11.82 4.31 23.06
N ALA A 31 -11.60 3.34 23.96
CA ALA A 31 -11.08 1.96 23.76
C ALA A 31 -10.21 1.70 22.50
N LYS A 32 -8.87 1.85 22.63
CA LYS A 32 -7.89 1.71 21.53
C LYS A 32 -7.80 0.29 20.97
N SER A 33 -8.59 -0.03 19.95
CA SER A 33 -8.17 -1.02 18.95
C SER A 33 -7.02 -0.43 18.12
N PRO A 34 -6.02 -1.25 17.72
CA PRO A 34 -4.93 -0.75 16.90
C PRO A 34 -5.47 -0.22 15.55
N PRO A 35 -4.91 0.88 15.03
CA PRO A 35 -5.34 1.42 13.73
C PRO A 35 -5.09 0.38 12.63
N MET A 36 -6.11 0.12 11.83
CA MET A 36 -5.97 -0.75 10.66
C MET A 36 -5.50 0.07 9.47
N CYS A 37 -4.39 -0.34 8.87
CA CYS A 37 -3.77 0.28 7.70
C CYS A 37 -3.76 -0.72 6.54
N THR A 38 -3.71 -0.18 5.32
CA THR A 38 -3.49 -0.95 4.09
C THR A 38 -2.08 -0.70 3.57
N GLY A 39 -1.47 -1.72 3.01
CA GLY A 39 -0.14 -1.60 2.41
C GLY A 39 0.10 -2.64 1.34
N LYS A 40 1.28 -2.58 0.74
CA LYS A 40 1.77 -3.58 -0.20
C LYS A 40 3.05 -4.18 0.32
N ILE A 41 3.23 -5.48 0.16
CA ILE A 41 4.46 -6.13 0.59
C ILE A 41 5.59 -5.67 -0.35
N LYS A 42 6.58 -4.98 0.22
CA LYS A 42 7.72 -4.45 -0.51
C LYS A 42 8.79 -5.51 -0.70
N MET A 43 9.00 -6.32 0.32
CA MET A 43 10.04 -7.33 0.35
C MET A 43 9.71 -8.40 1.40
N ILE A 44 10.01 -9.65 1.07
CA ILE A 44 9.97 -10.78 2.00
C ILE A 44 11.35 -11.43 1.95
N ASN A 45 11.99 -11.57 3.10
CA ASN A 45 13.26 -12.24 3.24
C ASN A 45 13.06 -13.54 4.03
N ARG A 46 12.61 -14.61 3.34
CA ARG A 46 12.32 -15.92 3.96
C ARG A 46 13.54 -16.51 4.67
N ASP A 47 14.74 -16.30 4.12
CA ASP A 47 16.01 -16.74 4.72
C ASP A 47 16.28 -16.17 6.13
N LYS A 48 15.86 -14.92 6.37
CA LYS A 48 16.03 -14.24 7.67
C LYS A 48 14.74 -14.22 8.52
N GLY A 49 13.64 -14.76 8.00
CA GLY A 49 12.39 -14.83 8.73
C GLY A 49 11.62 -13.52 8.90
N PHE A 50 11.83 -12.51 8.04
CA PHE A 50 11.11 -11.23 8.13
C PHE A 50 10.76 -10.63 6.78
N GLY A 51 9.90 -9.62 6.78
CA GLY A 51 9.64 -8.79 5.60
C GLY A 51 9.27 -7.35 5.96
N PHE A 52 9.03 -6.57 4.91
CA PHE A 52 8.64 -5.17 5.01
C PHE A 52 7.42 -4.89 4.16
N ILE A 53 6.46 -4.17 4.77
CA ILE A 53 5.26 -3.71 4.10
C ILE A 53 5.38 -2.21 3.91
N HIS A 54 5.22 -1.79 2.66
CA HIS A 54 5.15 -0.39 2.29
C HIS A 54 3.73 0.11 2.54
N CYS A 55 3.61 1.09 3.44
CA CYS A 55 2.33 1.71 3.79
C CYS A 55 2.54 3.21 3.96
N LYS A 56 1.75 4.03 3.25
CA LYS A 56 1.88 5.49 3.29
C LYS A 56 1.72 6.06 4.71
N GLU A 57 0.82 5.49 5.52
CA GLU A 57 0.65 5.86 6.93
C GLU A 57 1.86 5.51 7.81
N ALA A 58 2.55 4.40 7.52
CA ALA A 58 3.74 4.01 8.26
C ALA A 58 4.98 4.81 7.82
N VAL A 59 5.08 5.10 6.52
CA VAL A 59 6.14 5.96 5.95
C VAL A 59 6.01 7.38 6.49
N ALA A 60 4.80 7.88 6.75
CA ALA A 60 4.60 9.15 7.45
C ALA A 60 5.18 9.16 8.88
N LYS A 61 5.34 7.98 9.50
CA LYS A 61 6.05 7.80 10.78
C LYS A 61 7.55 7.55 10.62
N GLY A 62 8.07 7.61 9.39
CA GLY A 62 9.50 7.54 9.08
C GLY A 62 10.09 6.14 8.92
N ALA A 63 9.27 5.07 8.86
CA ALA A 63 9.79 3.71 8.70
C ALA A 63 8.82 2.75 7.97
N ASP A 64 9.37 1.79 7.24
CA ASP A 64 8.63 0.65 6.68
C ASP A 64 8.11 -0.25 7.83
N VAL A 65 6.96 -0.90 7.61
CA VAL A 65 6.35 -1.74 8.66
C VAL A 65 7.03 -3.09 8.71
N TYR A 66 7.59 -3.41 9.87
CA TYR A 66 8.19 -4.72 10.12
C TYR A 66 7.12 -5.79 10.26
N VAL A 67 7.34 -6.93 9.61
CA VAL A 67 6.48 -8.11 9.69
C VAL A 67 7.34 -9.37 9.85
N HIS A 68 6.86 -10.31 10.66
CA HIS A 68 7.51 -11.60 10.89
C HIS A 68 7.11 -12.63 9.80
N GLU A 69 7.99 -13.57 9.45
CA GLU A 69 7.73 -14.58 8.39
C GLU A 69 6.42 -15.35 8.58
N LYS A 70 6.06 -15.67 9.83
CA LYS A 70 4.83 -16.40 10.17
C LYS A 70 3.57 -15.72 9.66
N GLN A 71 3.60 -14.39 9.48
CA GLN A 71 2.49 -13.63 8.93
C GLN A 71 2.61 -13.42 7.41
N LEU A 72 3.74 -13.79 6.80
CA LEU A 72 4.04 -13.69 5.37
C LEU A 72 4.06 -15.05 4.67
N GLU A 73 3.91 -16.16 5.39
CA GLU A 73 3.96 -17.52 4.84
C GLU A 73 2.93 -17.70 3.70
N THR A 74 1.77 -17.06 3.83
CA THR A 74 0.68 -17.11 2.84
C THR A 74 0.68 -15.91 1.88
N PHE A 75 1.75 -15.12 1.85
CA PHE A 75 1.81 -13.88 1.07
C PHE A 75 3.07 -13.79 0.20
N GLU A 76 3.00 -12.92 -0.80
CA GLU A 76 4.06 -12.70 -1.78
C GLU A 76 4.45 -11.22 -1.88
N VAL A 77 5.61 -10.94 -2.45
CA VAL A 77 6.04 -9.56 -2.71
C VAL A 77 5.11 -8.94 -3.76
N GLY A 78 4.61 -7.74 -3.48
CA GLY A 78 3.64 -7.04 -4.32
C GLY A 78 2.19 -7.19 -3.87
N ASP A 79 1.89 -8.15 -3.00
CA ASP A 79 0.53 -8.42 -2.57
C ASP A 79 -0.04 -7.29 -1.71
N ALA A 80 -1.32 -6.99 -1.91
CA ALA A 80 -2.01 -5.94 -1.17
C ALA A 80 -2.59 -6.51 0.12
N VAL A 81 -2.20 -5.96 1.25
CA VAL A 81 -2.56 -6.48 2.57
C VAL A 81 -3.16 -5.41 3.46
N ARG A 82 -4.08 -5.82 4.34
CA ARG A 82 -4.58 -5.05 5.48
C ARG A 82 -3.93 -5.57 6.74
N PHE A 83 -3.51 -4.68 7.62
CA PHE A 83 -2.89 -5.05 8.88
C PHE A 83 -3.17 -4.02 9.96
N SER A 84 -3.05 -4.44 11.22
CA SER A 84 -3.08 -3.54 12.37
C SER A 84 -1.67 -2.96 12.59
N LEU A 85 -1.54 -1.63 12.49
CA LEU A 85 -0.27 -0.94 12.72
C LEU A 85 -0.11 -0.65 14.21
N THR A 86 0.81 -1.37 14.85
CA THR A 86 1.18 -1.16 16.26
C THR A 86 2.59 -0.62 16.33
N THR A 87 2.89 0.18 17.35
CA THR A 87 4.24 0.67 17.61
C THR A 87 4.81 -0.05 18.84
N ASP A 88 6.02 -0.58 18.74
CA ASP A 88 6.71 -1.17 19.90
C ASP A 88 7.13 -0.11 20.93
N LYS A 89 7.55 -0.54 22.13
CA LYS A 89 8.18 0.31 23.17
C LYS A 89 9.32 1.18 22.65
N LYS A 90 10.01 0.74 21.58
CA LYS A 90 11.09 1.47 20.89
C LYS A 90 10.61 2.44 19.81
N GLY A 91 9.30 2.62 19.61
CA GLY A 91 8.76 3.50 18.57
C GLY A 91 8.81 2.91 17.15
N ARG A 92 9.09 1.61 17.00
CA ARG A 92 9.18 0.96 15.69
C ARG A 92 7.82 0.45 15.21
N PRO A 93 7.40 0.73 13.97
CA PRO A 93 6.15 0.24 13.42
C PRO A 93 6.21 -1.27 13.13
N GLN A 94 5.24 -2.01 13.65
CA GLN A 94 5.09 -3.45 13.47
C GLN A 94 3.67 -3.77 12.99
N ALA A 95 3.58 -4.66 12.01
CA ALA A 95 2.33 -5.18 11.53
C ALA A 95 1.87 -6.33 12.43
N HIS A 96 0.60 -6.30 12.80
CA HIS A 96 -0.09 -7.41 13.45
C HIS A 96 -1.38 -7.72 12.70
N HIS A 97 -1.82 -8.98 12.74
CA HIS A 97 -3.06 -9.42 12.08
C HIS A 97 -3.12 -9.00 10.60
N ILE A 98 -2.23 -9.58 9.80
CA ILE A 98 -2.18 -9.35 8.35
C ILE A 98 -3.24 -10.20 7.68
N VAL A 99 -4.05 -9.57 6.84
CA VAL A 99 -5.06 -10.21 6.01
C VAL A 99 -4.87 -9.77 4.57
N ALA A 100 -5.06 -10.69 3.63
CA ALA A 100 -5.04 -10.36 2.22
C ALA A 100 -6.17 -9.37 1.93
N CYS A 101 -5.85 -8.31 1.19
CA CYS A 101 -6.86 -7.47 0.57
C CYS A 101 -7.38 -8.26 -0.63
N THR A 102 -8.22 -9.27 -0.37
CA THR A 102 -8.79 -10.20 -1.36
C THR A 102 -9.71 -9.52 -2.38
N SER A 103 -9.66 -8.19 -2.53
CA SER A 103 -10.46 -7.41 -3.46
C SER A 103 -10.22 -7.76 -4.95
N TRP A 104 -9.41 -8.78 -5.24
CA TRP A 104 -9.29 -9.37 -6.57
C TRP A 104 -9.36 -10.91 -6.63
N LEU A 105 -9.51 -11.62 -5.52
CA LEU A 105 -9.48 -13.09 -5.50
C LEU A 105 -10.78 -13.78 -5.92
N ASN A 106 -11.76 -13.03 -6.44
CA ASN A 106 -12.95 -13.58 -7.10
C ASN A 106 -13.04 -13.27 -8.60
N GLY A 107 -11.91 -13.05 -9.29
CA GLY A 107 -11.84 -13.30 -10.74
C GLY A 107 -11.12 -12.27 -11.61
N ALA A 108 -9.80 -12.34 -11.70
CA ALA A 108 -9.04 -12.04 -12.93
C ALA A 108 -7.53 -12.35 -12.76
N CYS A 109 -7.16 -13.62 -12.80
CA CYS A 109 -5.93 -14.01 -13.51
C CYS A 109 -6.40 -14.82 -14.72
N SER A 110 -6.90 -14.11 -15.74
CA SER A 110 -7.17 -14.69 -17.03
C SER A 110 -5.83 -14.91 -17.73
N THR A 111 -5.21 -16.07 -17.55
CA THR A 111 -4.53 -16.66 -18.70
C THR A 111 -5.62 -17.25 -19.56
N GLU A 112 -6.22 -16.41 -20.40
CA GLU A 112 -6.69 -16.85 -21.70
C GLU A 112 -5.49 -17.49 -22.40
N ASN A 113 -5.40 -18.81 -22.33
CA ASN A 113 -4.67 -19.53 -23.36
C ASN A 113 -5.73 -20.11 -24.28
N GLU A 114 -6.29 -19.20 -25.08
CA GLU A 114 -6.89 -19.50 -26.36
C GLU A 114 -5.85 -20.23 -27.20
N PHE A 115 -5.96 -21.55 -27.27
CA PHE A 115 -5.53 -22.31 -28.44
C PHE A 115 -6.41 -23.55 -28.54
N GLN A 116 -7.61 -23.35 -29.10
CA GLN A 116 -8.28 -24.41 -29.83
C GLN A 116 -7.47 -24.66 -31.10
N GLY A 117 -6.79 -25.79 -31.13
CA GLY A 117 -6.22 -26.39 -32.34
C GLY A 117 -6.71 -27.83 -32.40
#